data_AF-A0A1Y4T714-F1
#
_entry.id   AF-A0A1Y4T714-F1
#
_cell.length_a   1.000
_cell.length_b   1.000
_cell.length_c   1.000
_cell.angle_alpha   90.00
_cell.angle_beta   90.00
_cell.angle_gamma   90.00
#
_symmetry.space_group_name_H-M   'P 1'
#
loop_
_entity.id
_entity.type
_entity.pdbx_description
1 polymer ?
#
loop_
_entity_poly.entity_id
_entity_poly.type
_entity_poly.pdbx_seq_one_letter_code
_entity_poly.pdbx_strand_id
1 'polypeptide(L)'
;MEELQPVQEPVESPAPEVEPAAAEPAAEIPAAEPLPPPDWEHRMALERADRQLDDQLRQIGRLAPEVARFEDLTRMPDFDKFDRLVRGGLDLVSAFKLTQYDRLMDRQVQAARQAALNAARSTGHLAPAGGRARPEEGLTDEELDTWAKFGLSREEARRYHRRFSGR
;
A
#
# COMPACT_ATOMS: atom_id res chain seq x y z
N MET A 1 -56.48 -78.65 -13.30
CA MET A 1 -56.58 -77.68 -12.21
C MET A 1 -56.07 -76.37 -12.79
N GLU A 2 -56.97 -75.55 -13.36
CA GLU A 2 -57.66 -74.44 -12.67
C GLU A 2 -56.68 -73.29 -12.40
N GLU A 3 -56.95 -72.03 -12.66
CA GLU A 3 -57.83 -71.26 -13.53
C GLU A 3 -57.19 -69.85 -13.52
N LEU A 4 -57.42 -69.07 -14.56
CA LEU A 4 -57.05 -67.65 -14.56
C LEU A 4 -57.87 -66.89 -13.52
N GLN A 5 -57.23 -65.98 -12.76
CA GLN A 5 -57.69 -64.67 -12.26
C GLN A 5 -57.04 -64.33 -10.88
N PRO A 6 -57.10 -63.08 -10.38
CA PRO A 6 -57.07 -61.77 -11.04
C PRO A 6 -56.08 -60.79 -10.34
N VAL A 7 -56.02 -59.55 -10.87
CA VAL A 7 -55.50 -58.33 -10.24
C VAL A 7 -55.81 -58.29 -8.74
N GLN A 8 -54.80 -58.04 -7.90
CA GLN A 8 -55.00 -57.62 -6.51
C GLN A 8 -54.33 -56.27 -6.28
N GLU A 9 -55.20 -55.33 -5.89
CA GLU A 9 -54.98 -53.95 -5.51
C GLU A 9 -54.02 -53.81 -4.31
N PRO A 10 -53.41 -52.62 -4.11
CA PRO A 10 -52.61 -52.35 -2.93
C PRO A 10 -53.49 -52.33 -1.67
N VAL A 11 -53.07 -53.11 -0.67
CA VAL A 11 -53.76 -53.30 0.61
C VAL A 11 -53.78 -51.99 1.40
N GLU A 12 -54.98 -51.50 1.68
CA GLU A 12 -55.29 -50.45 2.63
C GLU A 12 -55.58 -51.05 4.02
N SER A 13 -55.28 -50.24 5.06
CA SER A 13 -55.82 -50.21 6.44
C SER A 13 -54.94 -50.72 7.60
N PRO A 14 -55.08 -50.15 8.83
CA PRO A 14 -56.01 -49.08 9.25
C PRO A 14 -55.33 -47.84 9.88
N ALA A 15 -56.05 -46.71 9.84
CA ALA A 15 -55.75 -45.51 10.61
C ALA A 15 -55.89 -45.74 12.13
N PRO A 16 -55.08 -45.03 12.95
CA PRO A 16 -55.50 -44.66 14.30
C PRO A 16 -55.62 -43.14 14.45
N GLU A 17 -56.79 -42.76 14.97
CA GLU A 17 -57.12 -41.62 15.84
C GLU A 17 -56.36 -40.30 15.71
N VAL A 18 -57.14 -39.28 15.34
CA VAL A 18 -56.84 -37.88 15.52
C VAL A 18 -57.16 -37.50 16.98
N GLU A 19 -56.15 -37.16 17.77
CA GLU A 19 -56.31 -36.28 18.94
C GLU A 19 -55.46 -35.00 18.76
N PRO A 20 -55.97 -33.81 19.12
CA PRO A 20 -55.41 -32.53 18.70
C PRO A 20 -54.45 -31.98 19.76
N ALA A 21 -53.16 -31.90 19.45
CA ALA A 21 -52.22 -31.23 20.35
C ALA A 21 -51.18 -30.42 19.57
N ALA A 22 -51.24 -29.11 19.83
CA ALA A 22 -50.22 -28.10 19.59
C ALA A 22 -49.76 -27.94 18.14
N ALA A 23 -50.30 -26.90 17.50
CA ALA A 23 -49.59 -26.18 16.45
C ALA A 23 -48.20 -25.79 16.99
N GLU A 24 -47.19 -26.58 16.64
CA GLU A 24 -45.82 -26.08 16.63
C GLU A 24 -45.82 -24.84 15.72
N PRO A 25 -45.26 -23.70 16.14
CA PRO A 25 -45.12 -22.58 15.23
C PRO A 25 -44.23 -23.09 14.11
N ALA A 26 -44.83 -23.25 12.93
CA ALA A 26 -44.14 -23.57 11.69
C ALA A 26 -42.88 -22.71 11.66
N ALA A 27 -41.72 -23.36 11.77
CA ALA A 27 -40.44 -22.70 11.67
C ALA A 27 -40.51 -21.81 10.43
N GLU A 28 -40.48 -20.51 10.68
CA GLU A 28 -40.52 -19.46 9.69
C GLU A 28 -39.39 -19.79 8.71
N ILE A 29 -39.74 -20.30 7.52
CA ILE A 29 -38.78 -20.49 6.44
C ILE A 29 -38.19 -19.09 6.27
N PRO A 30 -36.88 -18.86 6.58
CA PRO A 30 -36.33 -17.52 6.47
C PRO A 30 -36.58 -17.08 5.04
N ALA A 31 -37.26 -15.94 4.90
CA ALA A 31 -37.66 -15.39 3.62
C ALA A 31 -36.53 -15.59 2.61
N ALA A 32 -36.80 -16.37 1.56
CA ALA A 32 -35.81 -16.73 0.55
C ALA A 32 -35.04 -15.46 0.16
N GLU A 33 -33.72 -15.45 0.36
CA GLU A 33 -32.90 -14.30 0.02
C GLU A 33 -33.21 -13.91 -1.43
N PRO A 34 -33.47 -12.61 -1.71
CA PRO A 34 -33.83 -12.19 -3.04
C PRO A 34 -32.70 -12.56 -3.99
N LEU A 35 -33.02 -13.32 -5.05
CA LEU A 35 -32.06 -13.69 -6.08
C LEU A 35 -31.41 -12.41 -6.63
N PRO A 36 -30.07 -12.40 -6.80
CA PRO A 36 -29.39 -11.23 -7.30
C PRO A 36 -29.85 -10.89 -8.72
N PRO A 37 -29.89 -9.60 -9.10
CA PRO A 37 -30.43 -9.17 -10.39
C PRO A 37 -29.59 -9.73 -11.54
N PRO A 38 -30.17 -10.00 -12.74
CA PRO A 38 -29.55 -10.80 -13.81
C PRO A 38 -28.22 -10.26 -14.38
N ASP A 39 -27.84 -9.02 -14.07
CA ASP A 39 -26.63 -8.32 -14.54
C ASP A 39 -25.55 -8.15 -13.44
N TRP A 40 -25.80 -8.62 -12.21
CA TRP A 40 -24.95 -8.33 -11.06
C TRP A 40 -23.50 -8.82 -11.22
N GLU A 41 -23.30 -10.01 -11.79
CA GLU A 41 -21.97 -10.58 -12.01
C GLU A 41 -21.14 -9.76 -12.99
N HIS A 42 -21.79 -9.31 -14.08
CA HIS A 42 -21.16 -8.48 -15.08
C HIS A 42 -20.77 -7.12 -14.48
N ARG A 43 -21.66 -6.49 -13.71
CA ARG A 43 -21.35 -5.25 -13.00
C ARG A 43 -20.20 -5.43 -12.00
N MET A 44 -20.19 -6.51 -11.24
CA MET A 44 -19.10 -6.85 -10.32
C MET A 44 -17.79 -7.15 -11.06
N ALA A 45 -17.84 -7.74 -12.25
CA ALA A 45 -16.65 -7.96 -13.08
C ALA A 45 -16.08 -6.64 -13.61
N LEU A 46 -16.93 -5.74 -14.10
CA LEU A 46 -16.53 -4.41 -14.55
C LEU A 46 -15.93 -3.59 -13.40
N GLU A 47 -16.57 -3.58 -12.23
CA GLU A 47 -16.06 -2.84 -11.08
C GLU A 47 -14.70 -3.38 -10.61
N ARG A 48 -14.50 -4.70 -10.64
CA ARG A 48 -13.19 -5.30 -10.37
C ARG A 48 -12.15 -4.90 -11.41
N ALA A 49 -12.51 -4.90 -12.69
CA ALA A 49 -11.61 -4.49 -13.76
C ALA A 49 -11.23 -3.02 -13.63
N ASP A 50 -12.18 -2.15 -13.30
CA ASP A 50 -11.96 -0.72 -13.10
C ASP A 50 -11.01 -0.46 -11.91
N ARG A 51 -11.25 -1.12 -10.77
CA ARG A 51 -10.32 -1.05 -9.62
C ARG A 51 -8.92 -1.54 -9.95
N GLN A 52 -8.81 -2.61 -10.74
CA GLN A 52 -7.51 -3.12 -11.19
C GLN A 52 -6.79 -2.13 -12.12
N LEU A 53 -7.52 -1.52 -13.06
CA LEU A 53 -6.99 -0.48 -13.94
C LEU A 53 -6.45 0.70 -13.13
N ASP A 54 -7.25 1.19 -12.19
CA ASP A 54 -6.89 2.26 -11.27
C ASP A 54 -5.66 1.94 -10.43
N ASP A 55 -5.56 0.72 -9.89
CA ASP A 55 -4.40 0.26 -9.15
C ASP A 55 -3.14 0.23 -10.02
N GLN A 56 -3.25 -0.21 -11.27
CA GLN A 56 -2.13 -0.22 -12.20
C GLN A 56 -1.70 1.19 -12.57
N LEU A 57 -2.63 2.11 -12.83
CA LEU A 57 -2.31 3.52 -13.08
C LEU A 57 -1.65 4.17 -11.87
N ARG A 58 -2.13 3.90 -10.65
CA ARG A 58 -1.47 4.35 -9.41
C ARG A 58 -0.04 3.84 -9.30
N GLN A 59 0.21 2.58 -9.66
CA GLN A 59 1.57 2.02 -9.65
C GLN A 59 2.46 2.67 -10.69
N ILE A 60 1.96 2.94 -11.90
CA ILE A 60 2.70 3.67 -12.93
C ILE A 60 3.02 5.08 -12.44
N GLY A 61 2.06 5.79 -11.82
CA GLY A 61 2.27 7.12 -11.27
C GLY A 61 3.36 7.19 -10.19
N ARG A 62 3.59 6.09 -9.43
CA ARG A 62 4.72 6.01 -8.48
C ARG A 62 6.08 5.94 -9.19
N LEU A 63 6.13 5.32 -10.37
CA LEU A 63 7.35 5.19 -11.18
C LEU A 63 7.59 6.44 -12.03
N ALA A 64 6.51 7.01 -12.56
CA ALA A 64 6.52 8.16 -13.44
C ALA A 64 5.38 9.11 -13.01
N PRO A 65 5.65 10.08 -12.11
CA PRO A 65 4.65 10.99 -11.56
C PRO A 65 3.93 11.85 -12.61
N GLU A 66 4.50 12.01 -13.80
CA GLU A 66 3.84 12.70 -14.91
C GLU A 66 2.69 11.90 -15.56
N VAL A 67 2.53 10.62 -15.22
CA VAL A 67 1.45 9.75 -15.71
C VAL A 67 0.44 9.56 -14.59
N ALA A 68 -0.65 10.31 -14.63
CA ALA A 68 -1.73 10.21 -13.64
C ALA A 68 -2.96 9.47 -14.17
N ARG A 69 -3.19 9.56 -15.48
CA ARG A 69 -4.37 8.99 -16.16
C ARG A 69 -3.95 8.30 -17.46
N PHE A 70 -4.86 7.46 -17.97
CA PHE A 70 -4.64 6.74 -19.21
C PHE A 70 -4.29 7.66 -20.39
N GLU A 71 -4.88 8.85 -20.46
CA GLU A 71 -4.58 9.85 -21.51
C GLU A 71 -3.13 10.33 -21.51
N ASP A 72 -2.43 10.26 -20.37
CA ASP A 72 -1.02 10.67 -20.31
C ASP A 72 -0.10 9.59 -20.89
N LEU A 73 -0.52 8.31 -20.86
CA LEU A 73 0.19 7.20 -21.49
C LEU A 73 0.24 7.38 -23.01
N THR A 74 -0.83 7.89 -23.63
CA THR A 74 -0.89 8.05 -25.10
C THR A 74 0.08 9.12 -25.62
N ARG A 75 0.53 10.02 -24.75
CA ARG A 75 1.47 11.10 -25.09
C ARG A 75 2.93 10.66 -25.03
N MET A 76 3.22 9.43 -24.65
CA MET A 76 4.59 8.94 -24.52
C MET A 76 5.19 8.55 -25.89
N PRO A 77 6.50 8.78 -26.09
CA PRO A 77 7.16 8.62 -27.40
C PRO A 77 7.17 7.18 -27.95
N ASP A 78 6.87 6.16 -27.13
CA ASP A 78 6.81 4.75 -27.51
C ASP A 78 5.42 4.10 -27.23
N PHE A 79 4.35 4.89 -27.27
CA PHE A 79 2.99 4.38 -27.01
C PHE A 79 2.59 3.20 -27.91
N ASP A 80 2.98 3.22 -29.19
CA ASP A 80 2.64 2.12 -30.11
C ASP A 80 3.26 0.77 -29.71
N LYS A 81 4.43 0.78 -29.04
CA LYS A 81 5.05 -0.45 -28.53
C LYS A 81 4.32 -0.91 -27.27
N PHE A 82 3.95 0.02 -26.42
CA PHE A 82 3.17 -0.25 -25.21
C PHE A 82 1.80 -0.82 -25.53
N ASP A 83 1.02 -0.21 -26.43
CA ASP A 83 -0.30 -0.69 -26.84
C ASP A 83 -0.22 -2.12 -27.40
N ARG A 84 0.82 -2.42 -28.20
CA ARG A 84 1.07 -3.79 -28.67
C ARG A 84 1.32 -4.79 -27.54
N LEU A 85 2.08 -4.43 -26.51
CA LEU A 85 2.32 -5.29 -25.35
C LEU A 85 1.04 -5.53 -24.54
N VAL A 86 0.25 -4.49 -24.33
CA VAL A 86 -1.03 -4.58 -23.60
C VAL A 86 -2.04 -5.43 -24.36
N ARG A 87 -2.19 -5.23 -25.67
CA ARG A 87 -3.02 -6.08 -26.53
C ARG A 87 -2.51 -7.52 -26.60
N GLY A 88 -1.21 -7.71 -26.41
CA GLY A 88 -0.57 -9.02 -26.26
C GLY A 88 -0.87 -9.71 -24.92
N GLY A 89 -1.58 -9.06 -24.00
CA GLY A 89 -2.00 -9.61 -22.71
C GLY A 89 -1.09 -9.24 -21.54
N LEU A 90 -0.10 -8.35 -21.71
CA LEU A 90 0.65 -7.82 -20.58
C LEU A 90 -0.20 -6.80 -19.79
N ASP A 91 0.01 -6.76 -18.48
CA ASP A 91 -0.55 -5.71 -17.63
C ASP A 91 0.10 -4.34 -17.94
N LEU A 92 -0.62 -3.25 -17.63
CA LEU A 92 -0.15 -1.90 -17.95
C LEU A 92 1.18 -1.58 -17.26
N VAL A 93 1.41 -2.06 -16.04
CA VAL A 93 2.62 -1.74 -15.27
C VAL A 93 3.83 -2.41 -15.91
N SER A 94 3.73 -3.69 -16.25
CA SER A 94 4.81 -4.44 -16.90
C SER A 94 5.11 -3.90 -18.29
N ALA A 95 4.07 -3.64 -19.10
CA ALA A 95 4.24 -3.03 -20.42
C ALA A 95 4.96 -1.66 -20.30
N PHE A 96 4.54 -0.82 -19.35
CA PHE A 96 5.16 0.49 -19.11
C PHE A 96 6.62 0.38 -18.71
N LYS A 97 6.97 -0.53 -17.79
CA LYS A 97 8.35 -0.76 -17.36
C LYS A 97 9.25 -1.19 -18.51
N LEU A 98 8.74 -2.05 -19.41
CA LEU A 98 9.49 -2.54 -20.55
C LEU A 98 9.76 -1.44 -21.58
N THR A 99 8.77 -0.58 -21.87
CA THR A 99 8.96 0.49 -22.86
C THR A 99 9.72 1.69 -22.30
N GLN A 100 9.54 2.00 -21.02
CA GLN A 100 10.14 3.19 -20.39
C GLN A 100 11.41 2.89 -19.60
N TYR A 101 11.99 1.68 -19.73
CA TYR A 101 13.12 1.23 -18.90
C TYR A 101 14.28 2.24 -18.89
N ASP A 102 14.78 2.63 -20.06
CA ASP A 102 15.92 3.54 -20.18
C ASP A 102 15.66 4.88 -19.50
N ARG A 103 14.47 5.46 -19.72
CA ARG A 103 14.06 6.73 -19.10
C ARG A 103 13.94 6.61 -17.57
N LEU A 104 13.44 5.48 -17.06
CA LEU A 104 13.35 5.24 -15.62
C LEU A 104 14.75 5.11 -15.00
N MET A 105 15.68 4.42 -15.68
CA MET A 105 17.07 4.28 -15.23
C MET A 105 17.79 5.63 -15.21
N ASP A 106 17.68 6.42 -16.29
CA ASP A 106 18.29 7.74 -16.35
C ASP A 106 17.85 8.65 -15.21
N ARG A 107 16.54 8.67 -14.92
CA ARG A 107 15.99 9.42 -13.79
C ARG A 107 16.56 8.97 -12.45
N GLN A 108 16.66 7.66 -12.24
CA GLN A 108 17.22 7.12 -11.01
C GLN A 108 18.68 7.55 -10.84
N VAL A 109 19.47 7.53 -11.92
CA VAL A 109 20.86 8.00 -11.91
C VAL A 109 20.95 9.49 -11.60
N GLN A 110 20.12 10.33 -12.24
CA GLN A 110 20.11 11.77 -11.96
C GLN A 110 19.69 12.07 -10.51
N ALA A 111 18.68 11.37 -10.00
CA ALA A 111 18.24 11.49 -8.61
C ALA A 111 19.34 11.07 -7.63
N ALA A 112 20.02 9.95 -7.88
CA ALA A 112 21.14 9.49 -7.06
C ALA A 112 22.31 10.49 -7.08
N ARG A 113 22.64 11.04 -8.25
CA ARG A 113 23.67 12.08 -8.39
C ARG A 113 23.31 13.32 -7.58
N GLN A 114 22.06 13.79 -7.68
CA GLN A 114 21.61 14.96 -6.93
C GLN A 114 21.60 14.69 -5.42
N ALA A 115 21.18 13.50 -5.00
CA ALA A 115 21.23 13.09 -3.60
C ALA A 115 22.66 13.09 -3.06
N ALA A 116 23.62 12.57 -3.83
CA ALA A 116 25.05 12.59 -3.46
C ALA A 116 25.60 14.02 -3.36
N LEU A 117 25.24 14.92 -4.29
CA LEU A 117 25.61 16.33 -4.23
C LEU A 117 25.02 17.04 -3.01
N ASN A 118 23.75 16.76 -2.70
CA ASN A 118 23.08 17.32 -1.53
C ASN A 118 23.71 16.82 -0.23
N ALA A 119 24.06 15.53 -0.15
CA ALA A 119 24.78 14.95 0.98
C ALA A 119 26.18 15.58 1.15
N ALA A 120 26.93 15.74 0.05
CA ALA A 120 28.24 16.40 0.11
C ALA A 120 28.12 17.86 0.60
N ARG A 121 27.13 18.61 0.10
CA ARG A 121 26.85 19.99 0.54
C ARG A 121 26.42 20.04 2.01
N SER A 122 25.54 19.14 2.47
CA SER A 122 25.08 19.14 3.86
C SER A 122 26.20 18.77 4.84
N THR A 123 27.11 17.88 4.47
CA THR A 123 28.29 17.55 5.29
C THR A 123 29.34 18.67 5.36
N GLY A 124 29.33 19.63 4.43
CA GLY A 124 30.21 20.81 4.48
C GLY A 124 29.97 21.70 5.72
N HIS A 125 28.77 21.66 6.30
CA HIS A 125 28.42 22.35 7.54
C HIS A 125 28.67 21.50 8.79
N LEU A 126 28.85 20.19 8.63
CA LEU A 126 29.27 19.25 9.67
C LEU A 126 30.79 19.05 9.68
N ALA A 127 31.54 19.83 8.91
CA ALA A 127 32.98 19.94 9.08
C ALA A 127 33.24 20.24 10.57
N PRO A 128 34.05 19.42 11.27
CA PRO A 128 34.21 19.56 12.70
C PRO A 128 34.64 20.98 13.01
N ALA A 129 33.85 21.67 13.84
CA ALA A 129 34.33 22.84 14.53
C ALA A 129 35.63 22.44 15.24
N GLY A 130 36.75 23.01 14.81
CA GLY A 130 37.97 23.02 15.61
C GLY A 130 38.94 21.86 15.46
N GLY A 131 39.14 21.33 14.25
CA GLY A 131 40.42 20.74 13.87
C GLY A 131 41.50 21.81 13.63
N ARG A 132 41.80 22.68 14.60
CA ARG A 132 42.98 23.56 14.55
C ARG A 132 43.40 24.00 15.95
N ALA A 133 44.58 23.50 16.35
CA ALA A 133 45.31 23.75 17.59
C ALA A 133 44.58 23.37 18.87
N ARG A 134 45.17 22.45 19.64
CA ARG A 134 44.94 22.32 21.09
C ARG A 134 44.90 23.73 21.69
N PRO A 135 43.75 24.26 22.15
CA PRO A 135 43.81 25.42 23.01
C PRO A 135 44.50 24.92 24.26
N GLU A 136 45.60 25.57 24.61
CA GLU A 136 46.16 25.40 25.93
C GLU A 136 45.07 25.79 26.93
N GLU A 137 44.53 24.76 27.59
CA GLU A 137 43.93 24.85 28.91
C GLU A 137 42.69 25.77 29.05
N GLY A 138 41.58 25.47 28.35
CA GLY A 138 40.29 26.13 28.63
C GLY A 138 39.09 25.72 27.75
N LEU A 139 37.87 26.01 28.25
CA LEU A 139 36.57 25.79 27.59
C LEU A 139 36.52 26.39 26.18
N THR A 140 35.91 25.64 25.25
CA THR A 140 35.53 26.11 23.92
C THR A 140 34.35 27.08 23.95
N ASP A 141 34.18 27.90 22.91
CA ASP A 141 33.09 28.89 22.83
C ASP A 141 31.69 28.25 22.80
N GLU A 142 31.57 27.04 22.26
CA GLU A 142 30.32 26.26 22.23
C GLU A 142 29.93 25.74 23.62
N GLU A 143 30.92 25.32 24.42
CA GLU A 143 30.69 24.96 25.81
C GLU A 143 30.25 26.20 26.60
N LEU A 144 30.91 27.36 26.42
CA LEU A 144 30.52 28.61 27.10
C LEU A 144 29.08 29.05 26.77
N ASP A 145 28.61 28.84 25.55
CA ASP A 145 27.21 29.09 25.17
C ASP A 145 26.24 28.14 25.88
N THR A 146 26.65 26.89 26.06
CA THR A 146 25.88 25.90 26.83
C THR A 146 25.76 26.32 28.29
N TRP A 147 26.83 26.78 28.93
CA TRP A 147 26.78 27.31 30.31
C TRP A 147 25.97 28.60 30.43
N ALA A 148 26.00 29.46 29.40
CA ALA A 148 25.18 30.66 29.35
C ALA A 148 23.67 30.36 29.32
N LYS A 149 23.25 29.24 28.71
CA LYS A 149 21.85 28.75 28.75
C LYS A 149 21.40 28.36 30.15
N PHE A 150 22.31 27.94 31.01
CA PHE A 150 22.06 27.66 32.43
C PHE A 150 22.18 28.91 33.33
N GLY A 151 22.36 30.09 32.73
CA GLY A 151 22.44 31.37 33.44
C GLY A 151 23.80 31.68 34.05
N LEU A 152 24.85 30.91 33.73
CA LEU A 152 26.22 31.20 34.18
C LEU A 152 26.92 32.14 33.19
N SER A 153 27.64 33.13 33.71
CA SER A 153 28.49 33.97 32.87
C SER A 153 29.66 33.16 32.29
N ARG A 154 30.20 33.61 31.15
CA ARG A 154 31.35 32.96 30.50
C ARG A 154 32.58 32.86 31.42
N GLU A 155 32.72 33.80 32.34
CA GLU A 155 33.81 33.84 33.32
C GLU A 155 33.60 32.83 34.46
N GLU A 156 32.36 32.68 34.94
CA GLU A 156 32.00 31.65 35.91
C GLU A 156 32.13 30.24 35.33
N ALA A 157 31.72 30.02 34.07
CA ALA A 157 31.88 28.74 33.39
C ALA A 157 33.37 28.31 33.33
N ARG A 158 34.28 29.24 33.03
CA ARG A 158 35.73 29.00 33.04
C ARG A 158 36.26 28.70 34.44
N ARG A 159 35.77 29.40 35.46
CA ARG A 159 36.13 29.16 36.87
C ARG A 159 35.66 27.79 37.35
N TYR A 160 34.42 27.41 37.05
CA TYR A 160 33.87 26.10 37.39
C TYR A 160 34.66 24.98 36.72
N HIS A 161 34.93 25.10 35.42
CA HIS A 161 35.71 24.09 34.73
C HIS A 161 37.11 23.96 35.28
N ARG A 162 37.83 25.05 35.53
CA ARG A 162 39.16 25.01 36.15
C ARG A 162 39.15 24.32 37.52
N ARG A 163 38.05 24.46 38.29
CA ARG A 163 37.88 23.80 39.60
C ARG A 163 37.66 22.30 39.48
N PHE A 164 37.04 21.82 38.40
CA PHE A 164 36.68 20.41 38.21
C PHE A 164 37.54 19.67 37.18
N SER A 165 38.36 20.36 36.37
CA SER A 165 39.25 19.79 35.36
C SER A 165 40.69 19.55 35.86
N GLY A 166 40.96 19.82 37.15
CA GLY A 166 42.24 19.54 37.80
C GLY A 166 42.23 18.22 38.57
N ARG A 167 42.45 17.10 37.87
CA ARG A 167 43.03 15.88 38.44
C ARG A 167 44.01 15.29 37.42
#